data_AF-A0A7J5EBW9-F1
#
_entry.id   AF-A0A7J5EBW9-F1
#
_cell.length_a   1.000
_cell.length_b   1.000
_cell.length_c   1.000
_cell.angle_alpha   90.00
_cell.angle_beta   90.00
_cell.angle_gamma   90.00
#
_symmetry.space_group_name_H-M   'P 1'
#
loop_
_entity.id
_entity.type
_entity.pdbx_description
1 polymer ?
#
loop_
_entity_poly.entity_id
_entity_poly.type
_entity_poly.pdbx_seq_one_letter_code
_entity_poly.pdbx_strand_id
1 'polypeptide(L)'
;MKFSDIKFSSEYIIKKFKEAVRKTELDESLHLHSLRHSFCSNLVSKNISLYTVKELAGHEDISTTAIYSHVQFGALAKTVNSLDKKRDYAFIGF
;
A
#
# COMPACT_ATOMS: atom_id res chain seq x y z
N MET A 1 7.37 11.49 28.16
CA MET A 1 8.21 10.31 27.84
C MET A 1 8.86 10.56 26.49
N LYS A 2 10.10 11.05 26.47
CA LYS A 2 10.82 11.33 25.22
C LYS A 2 11.46 10.02 24.75
N PHE A 3 10.99 9.47 23.63
CA PHE A 3 11.56 8.28 22.99
C PHE A 3 12.88 8.57 22.24
N SER A 4 13.40 9.80 22.34
CA SER A 4 14.54 10.31 21.57
C SER A 4 15.89 9.68 21.93
N ASP A 5 16.02 9.04 23.09
CA ASP A 5 17.30 8.53 23.59
C ASP A 5 17.46 7.01 23.46
N ILE A 6 16.45 6.31 22.94
CA ILE A 6 16.54 4.85 22.72
C ILE A 6 16.98 4.60 21.28
N LYS A 7 18.28 4.35 21.10
CA LYS A 7 18.84 3.95 19.80
C LYS A 7 18.49 2.47 19.56
N PHE A 8 17.35 2.23 18.93
CA PHE A 8 17.00 0.87 18.51
C PHE A 8 17.89 0.47 17.33
N SER A 9 18.65 -0.61 17.50
CA SER A 9 19.33 -1.25 16.37
C SER A 9 18.28 -1.81 15.41
N SER A 10 18.53 -1.74 14.11
CA SER A 10 17.72 -2.39 13.08
C SER A 10 17.49 -3.86 13.39
N GLU A 11 18.50 -4.55 13.94
CA GLU A 11 18.40 -5.96 14.35
C GLU A 11 17.40 -6.17 15.48
N TYR A 12 17.37 -5.25 16.46
CA TYR A 12 16.41 -5.31 17.57
C TYR A 12 14.97 -5.16 17.05
N ILE A 13 14.75 -4.22 16.14
CA ILE A 13 13.42 -3.98 15.54
C ILE A 13 12.99 -5.20 14.72
N ILE A 14 13.87 -5.75 13.89
CA ILE A 14 13.58 -6.95 13.09
C ILE A 14 13.24 -8.13 14.00
N LYS A 15 14.02 -8.35 15.06
CA LYS A 15 13.78 -9.43 16.03
C LYS A 15 12.42 -9.27 16.72
N LYS A 16 12.11 -8.07 17.23
CA LYS A 16 10.82 -7.78 17.87
C LYS A 16 9.65 -7.89 16.91
N PHE A 17 9.85 -7.50 15.65
CA PHE A 17 8.84 -7.68 14.61
C PHE A 17 8.58 -9.17 14.33
N LYS A 18 9.62 -9.99 14.16
CA LYS A 18 9.45 -11.45 13.98
C LYS A 18 8.81 -12.13 15.19
N GLU A 19 9.17 -11.72 16.41
CA GLU A 19 8.49 -12.18 17.63
C GLU A 19 6.99 -11.82 17.62
N ALA A 20 6.62 -10.64 17.12
CA ALA A 20 5.22 -10.24 16.98
C ALA A 20 4.49 -11.07 15.91
N VAL A 21 5.10 -11.28 14.73
CA VAL A 21 4.53 -12.11 13.65
C VAL A 21 4.25 -13.53 14.14
N ARG A 22 5.18 -14.14 14.88
CA ARG A 22 5.00 -15.50 15.44
C ARG A 22 3.86 -15.63 16.46
N LYS A 23 3.43 -14.53 17.07
CA LYS A 23 2.28 -14.51 17.99
C LYS A 23 0.95 -14.35 17.24
N THR A 24 1.00 -14.17 15.94
CA THR A 24 -0.16 -14.10 15.06
C THR A 24 -0.21 -15.35 14.19
N GLU A 25 -1.36 -15.61 13.58
CA GLU A 25 -1.52 -16.69 12.59
C GLU A 25 -1.05 -16.25 11.18
N LEU A 26 -0.20 -15.22 11.10
CA LEU A 26 0.32 -14.70 9.84
C LEU A 26 1.58 -15.46 9.39
N ASP A 27 1.85 -15.39 8.09
CA ASP A 27 3.01 -16.02 7.47
C ASP A 27 4.34 -15.51 8.08
N GLU A 28 5.19 -16.45 8.52
CA GLU A 28 6.50 -16.12 9.12
C GLU A 28 7.48 -15.49 8.12
N SER A 29 7.21 -15.55 6.81
CA SER A 29 7.98 -14.85 5.77
C SER A 29 7.73 -13.34 5.77
N LEU A 30 6.79 -12.80 6.55
CA LEU A 30 6.59 -11.36 6.63
C LEU A 30 7.81 -10.65 7.21
N HIS A 31 8.24 -9.58 6.54
CA HIS A 31 9.32 -8.70 6.98
C HIS A 31 8.83 -7.26 7.11
N LEU A 32 9.65 -6.40 7.72
CA LEU A 32 9.33 -4.96 7.83
C LEU A 32 9.06 -4.31 6.47
N HIS A 33 9.74 -4.78 5.41
CA HIS A 33 9.50 -4.29 4.06
C HIS A 33 8.11 -4.69 3.51
N SER A 34 7.57 -5.85 3.94
CA SER A 34 6.20 -6.27 3.61
C SER A 34 5.16 -5.27 4.14
N LEU A 35 5.38 -4.66 5.31
CA LEU A 35 4.49 -3.60 5.82
C LEU A 35 4.52 -2.36 4.92
N ARG A 36 5.71 -1.95 4.48
CA ARG A 36 5.88 -0.81 3.56
C ARG A 36 5.19 -1.08 2.23
N HIS A 37 5.33 -2.30 1.70
CA HIS A 37 4.62 -2.72 0.48
C HIS A 37 3.11 -2.68 0.66
N SER A 38 2.58 -3.30 1.72
CA SER A 38 1.15 -3.29 1.99
C SER A 38 0.59 -1.88 2.16
N PHE A 39 1.33 -0.99 2.83
CA PHE A 39 0.96 0.41 2.98
C PHE A 39 0.87 1.12 1.62
N CYS A 40 1.92 1.06 0.81
CA CYS A 40 1.96 1.75 -0.49
C CYS A 40 0.93 1.16 -1.47
N SER A 41 0.84 -0.17 -1.59
CA SER A 41 -0.14 -0.85 -2.44
C SER A 41 -1.58 -0.49 -2.05
N ASN A 42 -1.90 -0.38 -0.76
CA ASN A 42 -3.22 0.01 -0.30
C ASN A 42 -3.56 1.47 -0.60
N LEU A 43 -2.59 2.38 -0.58
CA LEU A 43 -2.83 3.77 -0.97
C LEU A 43 -3.06 3.88 -2.49
N VAL A 44 -2.23 3.20 -3.28
CA VAL A 44 -2.36 3.19 -4.75
C VAL A 44 -3.66 2.52 -5.20
N SER A 45 -4.09 1.43 -4.54
CA SER A 45 -5.37 0.78 -4.84
C SER A 45 -6.59 1.67 -4.58
N LYS A 46 -6.45 2.67 -3.70
CA LYS A 46 -7.45 3.72 -3.42
C LYS A 46 -7.34 4.91 -4.38
N ASN A 47 -6.60 4.79 -5.49
CA ASN A 47 -6.36 5.85 -6.48
C ASN A 47 -5.66 7.08 -5.91
N ILE A 48 -4.88 6.93 -4.84
CA ILE A 48 -4.03 8.01 -4.34
C ILE A 48 -2.83 8.16 -5.28
N SER A 49 -2.47 9.41 -5.60
CA SER A 49 -1.37 9.69 -6.53
C SER A 49 -0.04 9.12 -6.04
N LEU A 50 0.79 8.63 -6.96
CA LEU A 50 2.12 8.09 -6.62
C LEU A 50 3.03 9.16 -5.97
N TYR A 51 2.84 10.44 -6.30
CA TYR A 51 3.53 11.54 -5.63
C TYR A 51 3.14 11.64 -4.16
N THR A 52 1.85 11.58 -3.84
CA THR A 52 1.38 11.57 -2.45
C THR A 52 1.88 10.34 -1.69
N VAL A 53 1.87 9.16 -2.33
CA VAL A 53 2.39 7.93 -1.72
C VAL A 53 3.90 8.03 -1.46
N LYS A 54 4.68 8.63 -2.38
CA LYS A 54 6.11 8.88 -2.22
C LYS A 54 6.39 9.72 -0.97
N GLU A 55 5.68 10.84 -0.81
CA GLU A 55 5.85 11.74 0.35
C GLU A 55 5.49 11.03 1.66
N LEU A 56 4.38 10.27 1.68
CA LEU A 56 3.96 9.51 2.86
C LEU A 56 4.90 8.35 3.21
N ALA A 57 5.51 7.72 2.21
CA ALA A 57 6.50 6.67 2.41
C ALA A 57 7.89 7.23 2.76
N GLY A 58 8.13 8.53 2.55
CA GLY A 58 9.45 9.15 2.70
C GLY A 58 10.48 8.61 1.72
N HIS A 59 10.05 8.26 0.49
CA HIS A 59 11.00 7.85 -0.55
C HIS A 59 11.66 9.09 -1.15
N GLU A 60 12.99 9.07 -1.26
CA GLU A 60 13.74 10.16 -1.89
C GLU A 60 13.43 10.25 -3.40
N ASP A 61 13.36 9.09 -4.06
CA ASP A 61 13.06 8.95 -5.48
C ASP A 61 11.66 8.37 -5.73
N ILE A 62 10.94 8.95 -6.70
CA ILE A 62 9.66 8.47 -7.21
C ILE A 62 9.79 7.08 -7.85
N SER A 63 10.96 6.72 -8.40
CA SER A 63 11.23 5.41 -9.01
C SER A 63 10.93 4.26 -8.05
N THR A 64 11.22 4.42 -6.76
CA THR A 64 10.93 3.44 -5.70
C THR A 64 9.43 3.28 -5.45
N THR A 65 8.64 4.33 -5.69
CA THR A 65 7.18 4.29 -5.58
C THR A 65 6.52 3.84 -6.88
N ALA A 66 7.16 4.06 -8.04
CA ALA A 66 6.65 3.69 -9.35
C ALA A 66 6.40 2.18 -9.49
N ILE A 67 7.10 1.35 -8.70
CA ILE A 67 6.86 -0.09 -8.63
C ILE A 67 5.41 -0.42 -8.28
N TYR A 68 4.67 0.45 -7.57
CA TYR A 68 3.27 0.20 -7.18
C TYR A 68 2.25 0.60 -8.25
N SER A 69 2.67 1.23 -9.35
CA SER A 69 1.78 1.66 -10.44
C SER A 69 0.95 0.51 -11.02
N HIS A 70 1.47 -0.73 -11.04
CA HIS A 70 0.74 -1.92 -11.48
C HIS A 70 -0.59 -2.15 -10.72
N VAL A 71 -0.65 -1.75 -9.44
CA VAL A 71 -1.86 -1.86 -8.61
C VAL A 71 -2.96 -0.93 -9.12
N GLN A 72 -2.60 0.23 -9.68
CA GLN A 72 -3.54 1.21 -10.20
C GLN A 72 -4.23 0.73 -11.49
N PHE A 73 -3.52 0.00 -12.36
CA PHE A 73 -4.11 -0.58 -13.58
C PHE A 73 -5.21 -1.61 -13.27
N GLY A 74 -5.02 -2.40 -12.20
CA GLY A 74 -6.06 -3.33 -11.73
C GLY A 74 -7.30 -2.62 -11.19
N ALA A 75 -7.14 -1.46 -10.55
CA ALA A 75 -8.26 -0.64 -10.09
C ALA A 75 -8.99 0.05 -11.26
N LEU A 76 -8.25 0.54 -12.27
CA LEU A 76 -8.84 1.18 -13.45
C LEU A 76 -9.73 0.22 -14.25
N ALA A 77 -9.30 -1.04 -14.43
CA ALA A 77 -10.12 -2.06 -15.09
C ALA A 77 -11.47 -2.28 -14.37
N LYS A 78 -11.48 -2.24 -13.03
CA LYS A 78 -12.72 -2.29 -12.24
C LYS A 78 -13.58 -1.04 -12.42
N THR A 79 -12.97 0.15 -12.42
CA THR A 79 -13.70 1.41 -12.63
C THR A 79 -14.33 1.49 -14.02
N VAL A 80 -13.58 1.17 -15.08
CA VAL A 80 -14.10 1.15 -16.46
C VAL A 80 -15.25 0.16 -16.60
N ASN A 81 -15.10 -1.05 -16.06
CA ASN A 81 -16.18 -2.05 -16.06
C ASN A 81 -17.42 -1.59 -15.28
N SER A 82 -17.23 -0.86 -14.17
CA SER A 82 -18.36 -0.30 -13.41
C SER A 82 -19.07 0.86 -14.10
N LEU A 83 -18.38 1.59 -15.00
CA LEU A 83 -18.97 2.66 -15.82
C LEU A 83 -19.73 2.10 -17.01
N ASP A 84 -19.29 0.97 -17.57
CA ASP A 84 -19.97 0.26 -18.65
C ASP A 84 -21.39 -0.18 -18.22
N LYS A 85 -21.52 -0.75 -17.01
CA LYS A 85 -22.82 -1.17 -16.45
C LYS A 85 -23.83 -0.04 -16.19
N LYS A 86 -23.40 1.22 -16.15
CA LYS A 86 -24.30 2.38 -15.94
C LYS A 86 -24.90 2.93 -17.24
N ARG A 87 -24.47 2.46 -18.42
CA ARG A 87 -25.00 2.93 -19.70
C ARG A 87 -26.36 2.34 -20.08
N ASP A 88 -26.76 1.23 -19.50
CA ASP A 88 -28.02 0.55 -19.86
C ASP A 88 -29.30 1.18 -19.29
N TYR A 89 -29.20 2.21 -18.45
CA TYR A 89 -30.38 2.89 -17.85
C TYR A 89 -30.73 4.25 -18.48
N ALA A 90 -30.01 4.70 -19.51
CA ALA A 90 -30.21 6.03 -20.09
C ALA A 90 -30.95 6.04 -21.45
N PHE A 91 -31.44 4.89 -21.93
CA PHE A 91 -32.06 4.76 -23.26
C PHE A 91 -33.51 4.28 -23.27
N ILE A 92 -34.25 4.44 -22.16
CA ILE A 92 -35.70 4.23 -22.14
C ILE A 92 -36.48 5.54 -22.32
N GLY A 93 -36.91 5.77 -23.57
CA GLY A 93 -38.20 6.38 -23.89
C GLY A 93 -38.27 7.91 -23.91
N PHE A 94 -38.09 8.49 -25.10
CA PHE A 94 -39.01 9.51 -25.62
C PHE A 94 -39.86 8.86 -26.72
#